data_AF-A0A7X8LNE0-F1
#
_entry.id   AF-A0A7X8LNE0-F1
#
_cell.length_a   1.000
_cell.length_b   1.000
_cell.length_c   1.000
_cell.angle_alpha   90.00
_cell.angle_beta   90.00
_cell.angle_gamma   90.00
#
_symmetry.space_group_name_H-M   'P 1'
#
loop_
_entity.id
_entity.type
_entity.pdbx_description
1 polymer ?
#
loop_
_entity_poly.entity_id
_entity_poly.type
_entity_poly.pdbx_seq_one_letter_code
_entity_poly.pdbx_strand_id
1 'polypeptide(L)'
;MTISALFITAFLIGLSGAMMPGPLLTVTIAESIKRGFIAGPLIMLGHAVLEFSLIIALVAGLSAFLSSAIVSNSIALLGGAFLLYLGYSMSQDALKGHISLDGIDQSRATDGLDDRQQPALATLPQPPVTTGKTGMHPVLAGAVISLANPYWSIWWATIGLTYLSLSLESGNLGLLSFFSGHIMADLSWYTLVAALVAGGRKFISPRLYKYLIIGCGIFLLALGAYFIYSGVSAYLA
;
A
#
# COMPACT_ATOMS: atom_id res chain seq x y z
N MET A 1 -21.17 1.68 23.06
CA MET A 1 -20.67 3.06 22.85
C MET A 1 -21.70 3.85 22.03
N THR A 2 -21.70 5.18 22.06
CA THR A 2 -22.53 5.93 21.09
C THR A 2 -21.95 5.75 19.67
N ILE A 3 -22.81 5.81 18.65
CA ILE A 3 -22.41 5.67 17.24
C ILE A 3 -21.34 6.72 16.89
N SER A 4 -21.53 7.97 17.33
CA SER A 4 -20.55 9.04 17.12
C SER A 4 -19.19 8.76 17.78
N ALA A 5 -19.18 8.17 18.98
CA ALA A 5 -17.93 7.80 19.63
C ALA A 5 -17.21 6.69 18.85
N LEU A 6 -17.93 5.67 18.36
CA LEU A 6 -17.35 4.63 17.51
C LEU A 6 -16.70 5.21 16.26
N PHE A 7 -17.37 6.14 15.58
CA PHE A 7 -16.79 6.82 14.42
C PHE A 7 -15.50 7.56 14.76
N ILE A 8 -15.53 8.42 15.78
CA ILE A 8 -14.38 9.27 16.15
C ILE A 8 -13.20 8.40 16.59
N THR A 9 -13.45 7.38 17.41
CA THR A 9 -12.40 6.48 17.88
C THR A 9 -11.85 5.64 16.73
N ALA A 10 -12.70 5.11 15.85
CA ALA A 10 -12.27 4.39 14.65
C ALA A 10 -11.42 5.28 13.73
N PHE A 11 -11.84 6.54 13.54
CA PHE A 11 -11.10 7.51 12.75
C PHE A 11 -9.72 7.80 13.34
N LEU A 12 -9.63 8.11 14.65
CA LEU A 12 -8.35 8.42 15.29
C LEU A 12 -7.39 7.22 15.31
N ILE A 13 -7.92 6.04 15.58
CA ILE A 13 -7.13 4.80 15.62
C ILE A 13 -6.70 4.39 14.21
N GLY A 14 -7.62 4.43 13.23
CA GLY A 14 -7.31 4.18 11.82
C GLY A 14 -6.27 5.16 11.31
N LEU A 15 -6.38 6.46 11.65
CA LEU A 15 -5.39 7.48 11.27
C LEU A 15 -4.01 7.15 11.83
N SER A 16 -3.92 6.69 13.08
CA SER A 16 -2.65 6.28 13.67
C SER A 16 -2.02 5.08 12.94
N GLY A 17 -2.84 4.13 12.48
CA GLY A 17 -2.40 3.01 11.65
C GLY A 17 -1.94 3.45 10.25
N ALA A 18 -2.70 4.34 9.60
CA ALA A 18 -2.40 4.90 8.29
C ALA A 18 -1.08 5.69 8.27
N MET A 19 -0.76 6.39 9.36
CA MET A 19 0.46 7.17 9.52
C MET A 19 1.73 6.32 9.72
N MET A 20 1.59 5.03 10.02
CA MET A 20 2.74 4.15 10.21
C MET A 20 3.48 3.93 8.88
N PRO A 21 4.82 4.13 8.81
CA PRO A 21 5.57 3.89 7.60
C PRO A 21 5.44 2.41 7.18
N GLY A 22 5.16 2.14 5.91
CA GLY A 22 4.92 0.77 5.43
C GLY A 22 4.80 0.66 3.91
N PRO A 23 4.59 -0.56 3.38
CA PRO A 23 4.58 -0.80 1.93
C PRO A 23 3.52 0.00 1.18
N LEU A 24 2.33 0.17 1.79
CA LEU A 24 1.21 0.89 1.18
C LEU A 24 1.49 2.39 1.05
N LEU A 25 2.11 3.00 2.07
CA LEU A 25 2.56 4.39 2.02
C LEU A 25 3.61 4.59 0.94
N THR A 26 4.57 3.67 0.83
CA THR A 26 5.63 3.75 -0.17
C THR A 26 5.10 3.67 -1.59
N VAL A 27 4.17 2.76 -1.85
CA VAL A 27 3.53 2.66 -3.17
C VAL A 27 2.65 3.86 -3.45
N THR A 28 1.98 4.42 -2.43
CA THR A 28 1.23 5.66 -2.58
C THR A 28 2.14 6.82 -3.00
N ILE A 29 3.30 6.97 -2.36
CA ILE A 29 4.29 7.99 -2.76
C ILE A 29 4.78 7.74 -4.19
N ALA A 30 5.16 6.51 -4.51
CA ALA A 30 5.70 6.14 -5.83
C ALA A 30 4.68 6.38 -6.96
N GLU A 31 3.43 5.97 -6.78
CA GLU A 31 2.38 6.19 -7.78
C GLU A 31 1.89 7.65 -7.81
N SER A 32 1.96 8.39 -6.71
CA SER A 32 1.63 9.83 -6.69
C SER A 32 2.61 10.67 -7.50
N ILE A 33 3.88 10.26 -7.56
CA ILE A 33 4.88 10.88 -8.43
C ILE A 33 4.52 10.67 -9.91
N LYS A 34 4.04 9.47 -10.27
CA LYS A 34 3.71 9.12 -11.67
C LYS A 34 2.37 9.66 -12.13
N ARG A 35 1.33 9.52 -11.31
CA ARG A 35 -0.08 9.77 -11.67
C ARG A 35 -0.65 11.03 -11.00
N GLY A 36 0.09 11.67 -10.10
CA GLY A 36 -0.39 12.81 -9.34
C GLY A 36 -1.32 12.42 -8.19
N PHE A 37 -2.10 13.39 -7.71
CA PHE A 37 -2.91 13.23 -6.50
C PHE A 37 -3.91 12.07 -6.58
N ILE A 38 -4.37 11.73 -7.80
CA ILE A 38 -5.36 10.68 -8.04
C ILE A 38 -4.87 9.29 -7.61
N ALA A 39 -3.55 9.10 -7.49
CA ALA A 39 -2.97 7.85 -7.01
C ALA A 39 -3.44 7.49 -5.59
N GLY A 40 -3.55 8.47 -4.70
CA GLY A 40 -3.98 8.26 -3.31
C GLY A 40 -5.39 7.66 -3.23
N PRO A 41 -6.43 8.35 -3.75
CA PRO A 41 -7.79 7.82 -3.77
C PRO A 41 -7.93 6.47 -4.50
N LEU A 42 -7.20 6.26 -5.60
CA LEU A 42 -7.27 5.00 -6.36
C LEU A 42 -6.68 3.82 -5.59
N ILE A 43 -5.53 4.00 -4.93
CA ILE A 43 -4.93 2.98 -4.08
C ILE A 43 -5.84 2.69 -2.88
N MET A 44 -6.41 3.74 -2.29
CA MET A 44 -7.33 3.60 -1.17
C MET A 44 -8.60 2.85 -1.53
N LEU A 45 -9.13 3.03 -2.74
CA LEU A 45 -10.27 2.26 -3.20
C LEU A 45 -10.00 0.75 -3.15
N GLY A 46 -8.80 0.33 -3.56
CA GLY A 46 -8.37 -1.06 -3.49
C GLY A 46 -8.26 -1.58 -2.05
N HIS A 47 -7.68 -0.76 -1.17
CA HIS A 47 -7.60 -1.03 0.26
C HIS A 47 -8.99 -1.19 0.89
N ALA A 48 -9.89 -0.24 0.63
CA ALA A 48 -11.25 -0.24 1.17
C ALA A 48 -12.06 -1.47 0.71
N VAL A 49 -11.90 -1.91 -0.54
CA VAL A 49 -12.55 -3.13 -1.06
C VAL A 49 -12.02 -4.37 -0.34
N LEU A 50 -10.71 -4.45 -0.11
CA LEU A 50 -10.11 -5.55 0.65
C LEU A 50 -10.66 -5.58 2.09
N GLU A 51 -10.66 -4.44 2.78
CA GLU A 51 -11.14 -4.36 4.16
C GLU A 51 -12.62 -4.65 4.29
N PHE A 52 -13.44 -4.16 3.36
CA PHE A 52 -14.86 -4.49 3.32
C PHE A 52 -15.08 -6.00 3.17
N SER A 53 -14.31 -6.64 2.28
CA SER A 53 -14.36 -8.08 2.08
C SER A 53 -13.93 -8.86 3.34
N LEU A 54 -12.90 -8.38 4.04
CA LEU A 54 -12.45 -8.95 5.31
C LEU A 54 -13.53 -8.83 6.39
N ILE A 55 -14.17 -7.66 6.55
CA ILE A 55 -15.23 -7.47 7.54
C ILE A 55 -16.39 -8.43 7.30
N ILE A 56 -16.84 -8.58 6.04
CA ILE A 56 -17.89 -9.55 5.70
C ILE A 56 -17.47 -10.95 6.13
N ALA A 57 -16.23 -11.36 5.83
CA ALA A 57 -15.72 -12.67 6.21
C ALA A 57 -15.65 -12.84 7.75
N LEU A 58 -15.17 -11.83 8.47
CA LEU A 58 -15.09 -11.83 9.93
C LEU A 58 -16.47 -11.95 10.58
N VAL A 59 -17.45 -11.20 10.09
CA VAL A 59 -18.85 -11.25 10.56
C VAL A 59 -19.49 -12.59 10.21
N ALA A 60 -19.14 -13.20 9.08
CA ALA A 60 -19.62 -14.52 8.67
C ALA A 60 -19.03 -15.70 9.47
N GLY A 61 -18.09 -15.43 10.39
CA GLY A 61 -17.53 -16.44 11.31
C GLY A 61 -16.03 -16.67 11.20
N LEU A 62 -15.32 -15.95 10.30
CA LEU A 62 -13.86 -16.05 10.20
C LEU A 62 -13.14 -15.52 11.46
N SER A 63 -13.82 -14.70 12.28
CA SER A 63 -13.31 -14.21 13.55
C SER A 63 -12.86 -15.34 14.49
N ALA A 64 -13.67 -16.40 14.63
CA ALA A 64 -13.35 -17.55 15.49
C ALA A 64 -12.12 -18.33 15.02
N PHE A 65 -11.85 -18.34 13.71
CA PHE A 65 -10.69 -19.01 13.12
C PHE A 65 -9.41 -18.18 13.26
N LEU A 66 -9.50 -16.85 13.10
CA LEU A 66 -8.37 -15.93 13.24
C LEU A 66 -7.93 -15.72 14.69
N SER A 67 -8.81 -15.91 15.67
CA SER A 67 -8.46 -15.86 17.10
C SER A 67 -7.64 -17.06 17.59
N SER A 68 -7.44 -18.10 16.78
CA SER A 68 -6.58 -19.23 17.12
C SER A 68 -5.11 -18.80 17.10
N ALA A 69 -4.39 -19.07 18.21
CA ALA A 69 -2.97 -18.76 18.35
C ALA A 69 -2.13 -19.36 17.22
N ILE A 70 -2.48 -20.58 16.76
CA ILE A 70 -1.79 -21.27 15.67
C ILE A 70 -1.93 -20.50 14.35
N VAL A 71 -3.15 -20.03 14.04
CA VAL A 71 -3.45 -19.32 12.79
C VAL A 71 -2.79 -17.94 12.80
N SER A 72 -2.93 -17.19 13.89
CA SER A 72 -2.28 -15.88 14.04
C SER A 72 -0.75 -15.96 13.94
N ASN A 73 -0.12 -16.94 14.63
CA ASN A 73 1.33 -17.12 14.59
C ASN A 73 1.83 -17.54 13.20
N SER A 74 1.05 -18.36 12.49
CA SER A 74 1.39 -18.77 11.12
C SER A 74 1.29 -17.61 10.13
N ILE A 75 0.27 -16.77 10.26
CA ILE A 75 0.13 -15.54 9.46
C ILE A 75 1.31 -14.59 9.75
N ALA A 76 1.71 -14.44 11.01
CA ALA A 76 2.86 -13.60 11.37
C ALA A 76 4.18 -14.12 10.76
N LEU A 77 4.42 -15.42 10.77
CA LEU A 77 5.62 -16.03 10.15
C LEU A 77 5.63 -15.88 8.63
N LEU A 78 4.53 -16.23 7.96
CA LEU A 78 4.41 -16.15 6.50
C LEU A 78 4.47 -14.68 6.03
N GLY A 79 3.77 -13.79 6.73
CA GLY A 79 3.82 -12.35 6.48
C GLY A 79 5.20 -11.76 6.73
N GLY A 80 5.88 -12.16 7.81
CA GLY A 80 7.25 -11.76 8.12
C GLY A 80 8.27 -12.19 7.05
N ALA A 81 8.16 -13.42 6.54
CA ALA A 81 8.98 -13.90 5.43
C ALA A 81 8.72 -13.12 4.13
N PHE A 82 7.45 -12.81 3.83
CA PHE A 82 7.09 -12.04 2.64
C PHE A 82 7.58 -10.59 2.70
N LEU A 83 7.55 -9.96 3.87
CA LEU A 83 8.15 -8.65 4.10
C LEU A 83 9.65 -8.62 3.86
N LEU A 84 10.38 -9.65 4.32
CA LEU A 84 11.82 -9.74 4.07
C LEU A 84 12.09 -9.79 2.57
N TYR A 85 11.30 -10.55 1.83
CA TYR A 85 11.38 -10.62 0.37
C TYR A 85 11.09 -9.25 -0.28
N LEU A 86 10.01 -8.57 0.11
CA LEU A 86 9.65 -7.26 -0.43
C LEU A 86 10.71 -6.20 -0.09
N GLY A 87 11.14 -6.12 1.18
CA GLY A 87 12.19 -5.20 1.62
C GLY A 87 13.50 -5.42 0.88
N TYR A 88 13.91 -6.68 0.69
CA TYR A 88 15.09 -7.03 -0.09
C TYR A 88 14.98 -6.63 -1.56
N SER A 89 13.84 -6.93 -2.22
CA SER A 89 13.62 -6.59 -3.62
C SER A 89 13.63 -5.07 -3.84
N MET A 90 12.95 -4.31 -2.98
CA MET A 90 12.90 -2.85 -3.06
C MET A 90 14.26 -2.20 -2.81
N SER A 91 15.02 -2.71 -1.83
CA SER A 91 16.39 -2.26 -1.59
C SER A 91 17.30 -2.58 -2.78
N GLN A 92 17.24 -3.79 -3.35
CA GLN A 92 18.03 -4.15 -4.52
C GLN A 92 17.70 -3.31 -5.75
N ASP A 93 16.42 -3.09 -6.05
CA ASP A 93 15.99 -2.35 -7.24
C ASP A 93 16.39 -0.87 -7.15
N ALA A 94 16.29 -0.28 -5.95
CA ALA A 94 16.77 1.07 -5.70
C ALA A 94 18.30 1.18 -5.74
N LEU A 95 19.03 0.14 -5.31
CA LEU A 95 20.49 0.08 -5.35
C LEU A 95 21.04 -0.13 -6.77
N LYS A 96 20.41 -0.98 -7.58
CA LYS A 96 20.81 -1.28 -8.96
C LYS A 96 20.49 -0.17 -9.97
N GLY A 97 19.75 0.87 -9.56
CA GLY A 97 19.56 2.06 -10.37
C GLY A 97 18.63 1.89 -11.58
N HIS A 98 17.84 0.81 -11.65
CA HIS A 98 16.83 0.58 -12.69
C HIS A 98 15.57 1.46 -12.54
N ILE A 99 15.69 2.64 -11.92
CA ILE A 99 14.64 3.66 -11.94
C ILE A 99 14.92 4.54 -13.16
N SER A 100 14.69 3.95 -14.34
CA SER A 100 14.79 4.64 -15.61
C SER A 100 13.75 5.76 -15.64
N LEU A 101 14.23 7.00 -15.56
CA LEU A 101 13.47 8.21 -15.85
C LEU A 101 13.42 8.48 -17.37
N ASP A 102 13.74 7.49 -18.22
CA ASP A 102 13.79 7.67 -19.68
C ASP A 102 12.41 8.00 -20.29
N GLY A 103 11.33 7.69 -19.58
CA GLY A 103 9.97 8.04 -20.03
C GLY A 103 9.66 9.54 -20.02
N ILE A 104 10.43 10.36 -19.31
CA ILE A 104 10.23 11.82 -19.24
C ILE A 104 11.11 12.54 -20.27
N ASP A 105 12.30 12.00 -20.57
CA ASP A 105 13.22 12.57 -21.55
C ASP A 105 12.82 12.22 -22.99
N GLN A 106 12.29 11.03 -23.26
CA GLN A 106 11.86 10.66 -24.62
C GLN A 106 10.63 11.45 -25.12
N SER A 107 9.68 11.80 -24.25
CA SER A 107 8.52 12.61 -24.65
C SER A 107 8.90 14.08 -24.91
N ARG A 108 9.92 14.61 -24.21
CA ARG A 108 10.45 15.97 -24.49
C ARG A 108 11.36 16.02 -25.73
N ALA A 109 12.07 14.94 -26.02
CA ALA A 109 12.95 14.86 -27.19
C ALA A 109 12.16 14.65 -28.50
N THR A 110 10.98 14.00 -28.44
CA THR A 110 10.14 13.75 -29.61
C THR A 110 9.21 14.91 -29.96
N ASP A 111 8.82 15.76 -29.01
CA ASP A 111 8.04 16.99 -29.27
C ASP A 111 8.87 18.14 -29.88
N GLY A 112 10.20 17.98 -30.02
CA GLY A 112 11.13 19.01 -30.48
C GLY A 112 11.83 18.73 -31.81
N LEU A 113 11.55 17.60 -32.47
CA LEU A 113 12.16 17.25 -33.75
C LEU A 113 11.19 17.56 -34.89
N ASP A 114 11.52 18.65 -35.59
CA ASP A 114 10.88 19.21 -36.79
C ASP A 114 10.49 18.11 -37.81
N ASP A 115 9.22 18.12 -38.23
CA ASP A 115 8.54 17.21 -39.19
C ASP A 115 9.16 17.17 -40.61
N ARG A 116 10.37 17.69 -40.82
CA ARG A 116 10.94 17.97 -42.16
C ARG A 116 11.92 16.92 -42.68
N GLN A 117 12.31 15.92 -41.89
CA GLN A 117 13.39 14.99 -42.27
C GLN A 117 13.00 13.51 -42.29
N GLN A 118 11.73 13.21 -42.57
CA GLN A 118 11.23 11.84 -42.63
C GLN A 118 10.73 11.45 -44.04
N PRO A 119 11.63 11.12 -44.99
CA PRO A 119 11.20 10.28 -46.11
C PRO A 119 12.03 8.98 -46.30
N ALA A 120 13.10 8.72 -45.55
CA ALA A 120 14.05 7.66 -45.92
C ALA A 120 14.12 6.42 -45.00
N LEU A 121 13.43 6.38 -43.86
CA LEU A 121 13.54 5.27 -42.88
C LEU A 121 12.29 4.39 -42.75
N ALA A 122 11.36 4.46 -43.71
CA ALA A 122 10.07 3.76 -43.67
C ALA A 122 10.10 2.30 -44.19
N THR A 123 11.25 1.79 -44.62
CA THR A 123 11.34 0.52 -45.39
C THR A 123 11.90 -0.67 -44.62
N LEU A 124 12.32 -0.51 -43.35
CA LEU A 124 12.74 -1.65 -42.53
C LEU A 124 11.52 -2.25 -41.82
N PRO A 125 11.29 -3.58 -41.91
CA PRO A 125 10.28 -4.26 -41.11
C PRO A 125 10.57 -4.01 -39.64
N GLN A 126 9.82 -3.10 -39.02
CA GLN A 126 9.94 -2.85 -37.60
C GLN A 126 9.40 -4.08 -36.85
N PRO A 127 10.16 -4.69 -35.92
CA PRO A 127 9.61 -5.71 -35.07
C PRO A 127 8.39 -5.14 -34.32
N PRO A 128 7.36 -5.94 -34.04
CA PRO A 128 6.17 -5.45 -33.35
C PRO A 128 6.60 -4.86 -32.00
N VAL A 129 6.48 -3.55 -31.86
CA VAL A 129 6.74 -2.85 -30.61
C VAL A 129 5.65 -3.25 -29.63
N THR A 130 5.89 -4.31 -28.86
CA THR A 130 5.03 -4.67 -27.74
C THR A 130 5.30 -3.66 -26.61
N THR A 131 4.53 -2.57 -26.58
CA THR A 131 4.47 -1.63 -25.45
C THR A 131 3.81 -2.31 -24.25
N GLY A 132 4.50 -3.26 -23.62
CA GLY A 132 4.09 -3.89 -22.37
C GLY A 132 4.33 -2.97 -21.18
N LYS A 133 3.56 -1.89 -21.04
CA LYS A 133 3.43 -1.19 -19.74
C LYS A 133 2.45 -1.95 -18.84
N THR A 134 2.79 -3.18 -18.47
CA THR A 134 2.03 -3.92 -17.45
C THR A 134 2.50 -3.50 -16.06
N GLY A 135 2.26 -2.24 -15.71
CA GLY A 135 2.25 -1.80 -14.33
C GLY A 135 0.90 -2.18 -13.70
N MET A 136 0.92 -2.81 -12.53
CA MET A 136 -0.30 -3.23 -11.83
C MET A 136 -1.24 -2.03 -11.61
N HIS A 137 -2.55 -2.20 -11.88
CA HIS A 137 -3.52 -1.12 -11.72
C HIS A 137 -3.52 -0.59 -10.27
N PRO A 138 -3.53 0.73 -10.01
CA PRO A 138 -3.36 1.27 -8.65
C PRO A 138 -4.36 0.73 -7.62
N VAL A 139 -5.60 0.43 -8.03
CA VAL A 139 -6.61 -0.22 -7.19
C VAL A 139 -6.18 -1.64 -6.81
N LEU A 140 -5.72 -2.43 -7.79
CA LEU A 140 -5.23 -3.78 -7.53
C LEU A 140 -3.96 -3.74 -6.66
N ALA A 141 -3.10 -2.76 -6.90
CA ALA A 141 -1.94 -2.49 -6.07
C ALA A 141 -2.35 -2.22 -4.63
N GLY A 142 -3.34 -1.35 -4.40
CA GLY A 142 -3.90 -1.08 -3.08
C GLY A 142 -4.37 -2.34 -2.37
N ALA A 143 -5.15 -3.20 -3.03
CA ALA A 143 -5.62 -4.45 -2.42
C ALA A 143 -4.47 -5.44 -2.13
N VAL A 144 -3.64 -5.74 -3.12
CA VAL A 144 -2.58 -6.76 -3.00
C VAL A 144 -1.52 -6.34 -1.99
N ILE A 145 -1.10 -5.08 -2.01
CA ILE A 145 -0.06 -4.57 -1.09
C ILE A 145 -0.59 -4.47 0.34
N SER A 146 -1.88 -4.16 0.51
CA SER A 146 -2.49 -4.14 1.85
C SER A 146 -2.60 -5.53 2.44
N LEU A 147 -3.00 -6.53 1.63
CA LEU A 147 -3.04 -7.92 2.07
C LEU A 147 -1.63 -8.43 2.43
N ALA A 148 -0.63 -8.03 1.64
CA ALA A 148 0.78 -8.31 1.91
C ALA A 148 1.35 -7.52 3.10
N ASN A 149 0.64 -6.52 3.61
CA ASN A 149 1.12 -5.68 4.68
C ASN A 149 0.87 -6.41 6.04
N PRO A 150 1.93 -6.81 6.76
CA PRO A 150 1.83 -7.45 8.07
C PRO A 150 1.12 -6.57 9.09
N TYR A 151 1.32 -5.24 9.01
CA TYR A 151 0.77 -4.28 9.94
C TYR A 151 -0.73 -4.17 9.75
N TRP A 152 -1.20 -4.30 8.51
CA TRP A 152 -2.63 -4.37 8.24
C TRP A 152 -3.22 -5.66 8.83
N SER A 153 -2.55 -6.80 8.64
CA SER A 153 -3.02 -8.09 9.16
C SER A 153 -3.07 -8.11 10.69
N ILE A 154 -2.03 -7.60 11.37
CA ILE A 154 -1.97 -7.50 12.84
C ILE A 154 -2.91 -6.41 13.34
N TRP A 155 -3.00 -5.33 12.56
CA TRP A 155 -4.08 -4.35 12.52
C TRP A 155 -5.40 -4.97 12.94
N TRP A 156 -5.86 -5.78 12.01
CA TRP A 156 -7.16 -6.42 12.03
C TRP A 156 -7.25 -7.56 13.04
N ALA A 157 -6.19 -8.33 13.25
CA ALA A 157 -6.18 -9.41 14.22
C ALA A 157 -6.30 -8.92 15.67
N THR A 158 -5.80 -7.72 15.97
CA THR A 158 -5.77 -7.18 17.34
C THR A 158 -6.81 -6.09 17.56
N ILE A 159 -6.52 -4.88 17.07
CA ILE A 159 -7.33 -3.68 17.25
C ILE A 159 -8.61 -3.79 16.44
N GLY A 160 -8.51 -4.19 15.17
CA GLY A 160 -9.66 -4.29 14.26
C GLY A 160 -10.71 -5.27 14.77
N LEU A 161 -10.33 -6.46 15.21
CA LEU A 161 -11.27 -7.46 15.75
C LEU A 161 -11.93 -7.00 17.06
N THR A 162 -11.18 -6.31 17.92
CA THR A 162 -11.69 -5.75 19.17
C THR A 162 -12.77 -4.70 18.90
N TYR A 163 -12.48 -3.72 18.05
CA TYR A 163 -13.43 -2.66 17.70
C TYR A 163 -14.57 -3.16 16.82
N LEU A 164 -14.34 -4.15 15.97
CA LEU A 164 -15.39 -4.84 15.22
C LEU A 164 -16.40 -5.46 16.20
N SER A 165 -15.93 -6.19 17.20
CA SER A 165 -16.79 -6.79 18.23
C SER A 165 -17.59 -5.74 19.01
N LEU A 166 -16.93 -4.66 19.46
CA LEU A 166 -17.58 -3.53 20.14
C LEU A 166 -18.61 -2.81 19.25
N SER A 167 -18.36 -2.74 17.94
CA SER A 167 -19.27 -2.11 16.98
C SER A 167 -20.51 -2.95 16.73
N LEU A 168 -20.37 -4.29 16.72
CA LEU A 168 -21.47 -5.23 16.53
C LEU A 168 -22.45 -5.23 17.72
N GLU A 169 -22.00 -4.92 18.94
CA GLU A 169 -22.88 -4.71 20.09
C GLU A 169 -23.88 -3.55 19.88
N SER A 170 -23.50 -2.58 19.05
CA SER A 170 -24.35 -1.44 18.65
C SER A 170 -25.14 -1.72 17.36
N GLY A 171 -25.16 -2.99 16.90
CA GLY A 171 -25.83 -3.45 15.70
C GLY A 171 -25.19 -2.95 14.39
N ASN A 172 -25.93 -3.10 13.29
CA ASN A 172 -25.44 -2.74 11.95
C ASN A 172 -25.02 -1.27 11.83
N LEU A 173 -25.68 -0.37 12.56
CA LEU A 173 -25.31 1.05 12.58
C LEU A 173 -23.96 1.30 13.25
N GLY A 174 -23.64 0.54 14.31
CA GLY A 174 -22.32 0.57 14.93
C GLY A 174 -21.22 0.10 13.99
N LEU A 175 -21.45 -1.02 13.29
CA LEU A 175 -20.53 -1.56 12.28
C LEU A 175 -20.26 -0.56 11.16
N LEU A 176 -21.31 0.02 10.57
CA LEU A 176 -21.19 1.02 9.51
C LEU A 176 -20.43 2.26 9.99
N SER A 177 -20.67 2.69 11.23
CA SER A 177 -20.00 3.83 11.82
C SER A 177 -18.52 3.57 12.09
N PHE A 178 -18.17 2.38 12.57
CA PHE A 178 -16.78 1.95 12.76
C PHE A 178 -16.05 1.90 11.41
N PHE A 179 -16.62 1.18 10.43
CA PHE A 179 -16.00 1.01 9.12
C PHE A 179 -15.84 2.33 8.36
N SER A 180 -16.86 3.19 8.38
CA SER A 180 -16.77 4.52 7.74
C SER A 180 -15.71 5.41 8.39
N GLY A 181 -15.63 5.45 9.73
CA GLY A 181 -14.60 6.22 10.43
C GLY A 181 -13.19 5.76 10.08
N HIS A 182 -12.97 4.44 10.08
CA HIS A 182 -11.69 3.83 9.71
C HIS A 182 -11.28 4.15 8.25
N ILE A 183 -12.14 3.86 7.28
CA ILE A 183 -11.87 4.13 5.85
C ILE A 183 -11.67 5.62 5.57
N MET A 184 -12.41 6.49 6.25
CA MET A 184 -12.23 7.94 6.10
C MET A 184 -10.88 8.42 6.61
N ALA A 185 -10.34 7.79 7.66
CA ALA A 185 -9.01 8.11 8.16
C ALA A 185 -7.93 7.74 7.14
N ASP A 186 -8.01 6.52 6.60
CA ASP A 186 -7.10 6.06 5.56
C ASP A 186 -7.19 6.94 4.32
N LEU A 187 -8.41 7.17 3.80
CA LEU A 187 -8.61 8.02 2.63
C LEU A 187 -8.07 9.44 2.85
N SER A 188 -8.30 10.04 4.02
CA SER A 188 -7.82 11.39 4.34
C SER A 188 -6.29 11.43 4.33
N TRP A 189 -5.64 10.48 4.99
CA TRP A 189 -4.18 10.45 5.10
C TRP A 189 -3.51 10.18 3.74
N TYR A 190 -3.91 9.12 3.04
CA TYR A 190 -3.26 8.74 1.80
C TYR A 190 -3.55 9.73 0.66
N THR A 191 -4.71 10.38 0.67
CA THR A 191 -5.01 11.49 -0.26
C THR A 191 -4.18 12.73 0.07
N LEU A 192 -4.01 13.06 1.35
CA LEU A 192 -3.15 14.17 1.78
C LEU A 192 -1.69 13.94 1.36
N VAL A 193 -1.14 12.75 1.64
CA VAL A 193 0.22 12.37 1.21
C VAL A 193 0.34 12.45 -0.31
N ALA A 194 -0.62 11.90 -1.04
CA ALA A 194 -0.63 11.96 -2.50
C ALA A 194 -0.69 13.41 -3.02
N ALA A 195 -1.50 14.27 -2.42
CA ALA A 195 -1.60 15.68 -2.79
C ALA A 195 -0.30 16.44 -2.48
N LEU A 196 0.32 16.22 -1.33
CA LEU A 196 1.60 16.82 -0.96
C LEU A 196 2.73 16.41 -1.91
N VAL A 197 2.79 15.12 -2.24
CA VAL A 197 3.80 14.59 -3.19
C VAL A 197 3.52 15.09 -4.62
N ALA A 198 2.26 15.10 -5.05
CA ALA A 198 1.87 15.54 -6.39
C ALA A 198 1.98 17.06 -6.58
N GLY A 199 1.80 17.86 -5.52
CA GLY A 199 2.03 19.31 -5.52
C GLY A 199 3.50 19.68 -5.34
N GLY A 200 4.28 18.84 -4.66
CA GLY A 200 5.71 18.99 -4.40
C GLY A 200 6.64 18.58 -5.55
N ARG A 201 6.14 18.35 -6.77
CA ARG A 201 6.89 17.83 -7.94
C ARG A 201 8.16 18.60 -8.30
N LYS A 202 8.32 19.85 -7.83
CA LYS A 202 9.52 20.68 -8.06
C LYS A 202 10.62 20.55 -6.99
N PHE A 203 10.36 19.86 -5.87
CA PHE A 203 11.28 19.79 -4.72
C PHE A 203 11.76 18.38 -4.35
N ILE A 204 11.19 17.30 -4.91
CA ILE A 204 11.68 15.95 -4.64
C ILE A 204 12.87 15.64 -5.56
N SER A 205 14.08 15.77 -5.03
CA SER A 205 15.28 15.39 -5.79
C SER A 205 15.30 13.87 -6.04
N PRO A 206 15.80 13.40 -7.21
CA PRO A 206 15.97 11.97 -7.48
C PRO A 206 16.77 11.23 -6.39
N ARG A 207 17.67 11.95 -5.70
CA ARG A 207 18.46 11.43 -4.58
C ARG A 207 17.59 11.23 -3.32
N LEU A 208 16.70 12.16 -3.00
CA LEU A 208 15.77 12.03 -1.88
C LEU A 208 14.79 10.88 -2.10
N TYR A 209 14.25 10.74 -3.32
CA TYR A 209 13.39 9.61 -3.67
C TYR A 209 14.12 8.27 -3.52
N LYS A 210 15.36 8.16 -4.03
CA LYS A 210 16.20 6.97 -3.87
C LYS A 210 16.43 6.64 -2.38
N TYR A 211 16.78 7.64 -1.55
CA TYR A 211 17.01 7.42 -0.13
C TYR A 211 15.75 7.05 0.65
N LEU A 212 14.59 7.62 0.29
CA LEU A 212 13.30 7.24 0.87
C LEU A 212 12.97 5.76 0.57
N ILE A 213 13.15 5.30 -0.67
CA ILE A 213 12.88 3.91 -1.04
C ILE A 213 13.86 2.96 -0.34
N ILE A 214 15.15 3.29 -0.28
CA ILE A 214 16.15 2.48 0.42
C ILE A 214 15.84 2.40 1.93
N GLY A 215 15.51 3.53 2.55
CA GLY A 215 15.14 3.58 3.97
C GLY A 215 13.90 2.75 4.28
N CYS A 216 12.89 2.80 3.41
CA CYS A 216 11.71 1.94 3.55
C CYS A 216 12.06 0.45 3.40
N GLY A 217 12.89 0.08 2.41
CA GLY A 217 13.34 -1.31 2.24
C GLY A 217 14.06 -1.85 3.49
N ILE A 218 14.96 -1.05 4.08
CA ILE A 218 15.66 -1.40 5.34
C ILE A 218 14.67 -1.55 6.50
N PHE A 219 13.68 -0.66 6.60
CA PHE A 219 12.65 -0.75 7.62
C PHE A 219 11.77 -2.01 7.48
N LEU A 220 11.38 -2.38 6.27
CA LEU A 220 10.65 -3.64 6.01
C LEU A 220 11.48 -4.87 6.36
N LEU A 221 12.81 -4.84 6.13
CA LEU A 221 13.72 -5.89 6.57
C LEU A 221 13.74 -6.02 8.10
N ALA A 222 13.81 -4.90 8.83
CA ALA A 222 13.79 -4.90 10.29
C ALA A 222 12.47 -5.46 10.86
N LEU A 223 11.35 -5.10 10.24
CA LEU A 223 10.03 -5.65 10.58
C LEU A 223 9.88 -7.13 10.29
N GLY A 224 10.31 -7.58 9.11
CA GLY A 224 10.29 -9.00 8.77
C GLY A 224 11.08 -9.83 9.76
N ALA A 225 12.24 -9.33 10.20
CA ALA A 225 13.05 -9.97 11.24
C ALA A 225 12.33 -9.99 12.60
N TYR A 226 11.71 -8.87 13.00
CA TYR A 226 10.92 -8.79 14.23
C TYR A 226 9.73 -9.78 14.22
N PHE A 227 9.05 -9.94 13.09
CA PHE A 227 7.93 -10.87 12.96
C PHE A 227 8.34 -12.33 13.04
N ILE A 228 9.44 -12.68 12.38
CA ILE A 228 9.99 -14.04 12.50
C ILE A 228 10.36 -14.31 13.96
N TYR A 229 11.01 -13.36 14.63
CA TYR A 229 11.34 -13.49 16.05
C TYR A 229 10.09 -13.65 16.92
N SER A 230 9.09 -12.79 16.76
CA SER A 230 7.83 -12.84 17.53
C SER A 230 7.02 -14.10 17.25
N GLY A 231 6.99 -14.59 16.02
CA GLY A 231 6.30 -15.82 15.66
C GLY A 231 7.00 -17.04 16.25
N VAL A 232 8.33 -17.11 16.15
CA VAL A 232 9.13 -18.21 16.72
C VAL A 232 9.04 -18.21 18.25
N SER A 233 9.14 -17.05 18.92
CA SER A 233 9.04 -16.98 20.38
C SER A 233 7.66 -17.38 20.88
N ALA A 234 6.59 -17.05 20.16
CA ALA A 234 5.23 -17.47 20.49
C ALA A 234 4.96 -18.97 20.25
N TYR A 235 5.76 -19.65 19.41
CA TYR A 235 5.71 -21.11 19.24
C TYR A 235 6.54 -21.87 20.29
N LEU A 236 7.48 -21.18 20.96
CA LEU A 236 8.39 -21.76 21.95
C LEU A 236 7.95 -21.51 23.41
N ALA A 237 6.93 -20.67 23.62
CA ALA A 237 6.32 -20.36 24.91
C ALA A 237 5.06 -21.22 25.15
#